data_AF-A0A1B7T7X4-F1
#
_entry.id   AF-A0A1B7T7X4-F1
#
_cell.length_a   1.000
_cell.length_b   1.000
_cell.length_c   1.000
_cell.angle_alpha   90.00
_cell.angle_beta   90.00
_cell.angle_gamma   90.00
#
_symmetry.space_group_name_H-M   'P 1'
#
loop_
_entity.id
_entity.type
_entity.pdbx_description
1 polymer ?
#
loop_
_entity_poly.entity_id
_entity_poly.type
_entity_poly.pdbx_seq_one_letter_code
_entity_poly.pdbx_strand_id
1 'polypeptide(L)'
;MPTRLTKTRKHRGHVSAGNGRIGKHRKHPGGRGMAGGQHHHRINLDKYHPGYFGKVGMRYFNKQQNQFWKPVLNLDKLWTLIPEDKRDEYLKNSSSASAPVIDTLAAGYGKVWVKVSYSSSSHRQG
;
A
#
# COMPACT_ATOMS: atom_id res chain seq x y z
N MET A 1 14.02 -11.69 18.97
CA MET A 1 14.43 -10.70 20.00
C MET A 1 14.90 -11.43 21.26
N PRO A 2 16.10 -11.18 21.78
CA PRO A 2 16.58 -11.85 22.99
C PRO A 2 15.80 -11.37 24.23
N THR A 3 15.59 -12.28 25.19
CA THR A 3 14.74 -12.03 26.38
C THR A 3 15.29 -10.94 27.29
N ARG A 4 16.60 -10.67 27.25
CA ARG A 4 17.28 -9.64 28.06
C ARG A 4 16.83 -8.21 27.74
N LEU A 5 16.38 -7.96 26.51
CA LEU A 5 15.92 -6.64 26.06
C LEU A 5 14.42 -6.41 26.28
N THR A 6 13.70 -7.40 26.83
CA THR A 6 12.26 -7.26 27.08
C THR A 6 11.98 -6.34 28.27
N LYS A 7 10.98 -5.46 28.13
CA LYS A 7 10.55 -4.54 29.20
C LYS A 7 10.13 -5.29 30.47
N THR A 8 9.61 -6.50 30.32
CA THR A 8 9.23 -7.41 31.42
C THR A 8 10.35 -7.65 32.44
N ARG A 9 11.63 -7.65 32.02
CA ARG A 9 12.74 -7.81 32.96
C ARG A 9 12.85 -6.65 33.96
N LYS A 10 12.48 -5.43 33.54
CA LYS A 10 12.47 -4.22 34.38
C LYS A 10 11.25 -4.13 35.29
N HIS A 11 10.23 -4.97 35.08
CA HIS A 11 9.02 -5.00 35.92
C HIS A 11 9.16 -5.85 37.19
N ARG A 12 10.24 -6.65 37.32
CA ARG A 12 10.49 -7.44 38.54
C ARG A 12 10.75 -6.51 39.73
N GLY A 13 10.11 -6.79 40.87
CA GLY A 13 10.13 -5.91 42.06
C GLY A 13 8.94 -4.94 42.12
N HIS A 14 8.24 -4.70 41.00
CA HIS A 14 7.02 -3.91 40.98
C HIS A 14 5.77 -4.80 41.01
N VAL A 15 4.85 -4.52 41.94
CA VAL A 15 3.69 -5.39 42.25
C VAL A 15 2.74 -5.64 41.06
N SER A 16 2.53 -4.66 40.18
CA SER A 16 1.50 -4.72 39.12
C SER A 16 2.03 -4.97 37.71
N ALA A 17 3.35 -5.15 37.56
CA ALA A 17 4.02 -5.30 36.26
C ALA A 17 3.64 -4.25 35.19
N GLY A 18 3.32 -3.01 35.62
CA GLY A 18 2.93 -1.92 34.73
C GLY A 18 1.44 -1.83 34.38
N ASN A 19 0.59 -2.75 34.83
CA ASN A 19 -0.84 -2.78 34.48
C ASN A 19 -1.78 -2.00 35.44
N GLY A 20 -1.19 -1.23 36.36
CA GLY A 20 -1.94 -0.49 37.38
C GLY A 20 -2.54 -1.38 38.49
N ARG A 21 -2.92 -0.76 39.62
CA ARG A 21 -3.49 -1.49 40.78
C ARG A 21 -4.99 -1.70 40.70
N ILE A 22 -5.72 -0.74 40.11
CA ILE A 22 -7.19 -0.67 40.13
C ILE A 22 -7.78 -1.48 38.97
N GLY A 23 -7.50 -1.07 37.72
CA GLY A 23 -8.09 -1.70 36.53
C GLY A 23 -7.68 -3.16 36.32
N LYS A 24 -6.44 -3.50 36.71
CA LYS A 24 -5.78 -4.82 36.58
C LYS A 24 -5.76 -5.36 35.15
N HIS A 25 -4.77 -6.19 34.83
CA HIS A 25 -4.77 -6.90 33.56
C HIS A 25 -5.74 -8.10 33.63
N ARG A 26 -6.87 -7.99 32.93
CA ARG A 26 -7.91 -9.04 32.83
C ARG A 26 -7.83 -9.74 31.48
N LYS A 27 -8.56 -10.85 31.32
CA LYS A 27 -8.48 -11.69 30.11
C LYS A 27 -8.96 -10.97 28.85
N HIS A 28 -10.23 -10.56 28.79
CA HIS A 28 -10.83 -9.90 27.62
C HIS A 28 -11.93 -8.91 28.03
N PRO A 29 -11.59 -7.70 28.51
CA PRO A 29 -12.57 -6.77 29.10
C PRO A 29 -13.61 -6.21 28.12
N GLY A 30 -13.28 -6.10 26.82
CA GLY A 30 -14.18 -5.60 25.77
C GLY A 30 -14.69 -6.67 24.80
N GLY A 31 -14.50 -7.95 25.12
CA GLY A 31 -14.73 -9.08 24.20
C GLY A 31 -13.46 -9.50 23.44
N ARG A 32 -13.62 -10.45 22.52
CA ARG A 32 -12.52 -11.00 21.71
C ARG A 32 -12.70 -10.58 20.24
N GLY A 33 -11.59 -10.29 19.56
CA GLY A 33 -11.60 -9.95 18.13
C GLY A 33 -12.47 -8.72 17.82
N MET A 34 -13.34 -8.84 16.82
CA MET A 34 -14.22 -7.76 16.32
C MET A 34 -15.57 -7.65 17.07
N ALA A 35 -15.66 -8.20 18.28
CA ALA A 35 -16.87 -8.11 19.10
C ALA A 35 -17.24 -6.65 19.40
N GLY A 36 -18.54 -6.36 19.41
CA GLY A 36 -19.06 -5.03 19.75
C GLY A 36 -18.92 -3.97 18.67
N GLY A 37 -18.57 -4.35 17.43
CA GLY A 37 -18.29 -3.38 16.38
C GLY A 37 -19.45 -2.46 16.01
N GLN A 38 -20.69 -2.90 16.17
CA GLN A 38 -21.89 -2.05 16.01
C GLN A 38 -22.44 -1.50 17.34
N HIS A 39 -21.79 -1.83 18.45
CA HIS A 39 -22.23 -1.49 19.80
C HIS A 39 -21.14 -0.67 20.51
N HIS A 40 -20.51 -1.22 21.55
CA HIS A 40 -19.55 -0.52 22.41
C HIS A 40 -18.20 -0.20 21.73
N HIS A 41 -17.91 -0.75 20.55
CA HIS A 41 -16.74 -0.39 19.74
C HIS A 41 -17.10 0.41 18.47
N ARG A 42 -18.36 0.83 18.31
CA ARG A 42 -18.85 1.55 17.11
C ARG A 42 -18.04 2.80 16.79
N ILE A 43 -17.75 3.64 17.78
CA ILE A 43 -17.02 4.91 17.58
C ILE A 43 -15.65 4.68 16.94
N ASN A 44 -14.96 3.61 17.31
CA ASN A 44 -13.65 3.28 16.74
C ASN A 44 -13.76 2.84 15.27
N LEU A 45 -14.78 2.07 14.92
CA LEU A 45 -15.01 1.59 13.56
C LEU A 45 -15.51 2.70 12.64
N ASP A 46 -16.47 3.51 13.08
CA ASP A 46 -17.00 4.58 12.24
C ASP A 46 -15.93 5.65 11.94
N LYS A 47 -15.02 5.91 12.89
CA LYS A 47 -13.94 6.89 12.73
C LYS A 47 -12.80 6.39 11.84
N TYR A 48 -12.30 5.19 12.09
CA TYR A 48 -11.07 4.71 11.45
C TYR A 48 -11.32 3.71 10.32
N HIS A 49 -12.51 3.10 10.27
CA HIS A 49 -12.88 2.08 9.29
C HIS A 49 -14.27 2.37 8.69
N PRO A 50 -14.50 3.56 8.11
CA PRO A 50 -15.77 3.88 7.48
C PRO A 50 -16.06 2.91 6.33
N GLY A 51 -17.30 2.42 6.23
CA GLY A 51 -17.72 1.44 5.23
C GLY A 51 -17.39 -0.02 5.58
N TYR A 52 -16.90 -0.30 6.80
CA TYR A 52 -16.63 -1.68 7.25
C TYR A 52 -17.89 -2.56 7.27
N PHE A 53 -19.02 -2.00 7.69
CA PHE A 53 -20.31 -2.70 7.66
C PHE A 53 -21.10 -2.33 6.40
N GLY A 54 -21.71 -3.35 5.78
CA GLY A 54 -22.54 -3.19 4.59
C GLY A 54 -22.15 -4.15 3.48
N LYS A 55 -22.97 -4.23 2.43
CA LYS A 55 -22.66 -4.95 1.19
C LYS A 55 -22.54 -3.91 0.07
N VAL A 56 -21.54 -4.07 -0.81
CA VAL A 56 -21.31 -3.17 -1.94
C VAL A 56 -21.09 -4.01 -3.20
N GLY A 57 -21.64 -3.54 -4.32
CA GLY A 57 -21.38 -4.09 -5.66
C GLY A 57 -21.98 -5.47 -5.94
N MET A 58 -21.56 -6.06 -7.06
CA MET A 58 -22.02 -7.36 -7.56
C MET A 58 -21.04 -8.47 -7.18
N ARG A 59 -21.54 -9.69 -6.97
CA ARG A 59 -20.70 -10.88 -6.78
C ARG A 59 -20.16 -11.37 -8.12
N TYR A 60 -18.88 -11.73 -8.17
CA TYR A 60 -18.24 -12.38 -9.33
C TYR A 60 -17.93 -13.84 -8.97
N PHE A 61 -18.65 -14.79 -9.56
CA PHE A 61 -18.41 -16.23 -9.38
C PHE A 61 -17.29 -16.74 -10.29
N ASN A 62 -16.44 -17.65 -9.78
CA ASN A 62 -15.29 -18.22 -10.50
C ASN A 62 -14.35 -17.15 -11.11
N LYS A 63 -14.03 -16.10 -10.35
CA LYS A 63 -13.14 -15.02 -10.80
C LYS A 63 -11.70 -15.54 -10.94
N GLN A 64 -11.21 -15.61 -12.18
CA GLN A 64 -9.81 -15.93 -12.49
C GLN A 64 -8.99 -14.65 -12.60
N GLN A 65 -8.03 -14.43 -11.69
CA GLN A 65 -7.25 -13.17 -11.66
C GLN A 65 -6.36 -12.97 -12.89
N ASN A 66 -5.92 -14.06 -13.54
CA ASN A 66 -5.04 -14.00 -14.71
C ASN A 66 -5.73 -13.34 -15.93
N GLN A 67 -7.06 -13.41 -16.03
CA GLN A 67 -7.81 -12.72 -17.10
C GLN A 67 -7.72 -11.19 -16.99
N PHE A 68 -7.42 -10.67 -15.80
CA PHE A 68 -7.26 -9.23 -15.53
C PHE A 68 -5.79 -8.81 -15.52
N TRP A 69 -4.86 -9.67 -15.95
CA TRP A 69 -3.45 -9.31 -16.02
C TRP A 69 -3.24 -8.17 -17.02
N LYS A 70 -2.94 -6.98 -16.50
CA LYS A 70 -2.67 -5.79 -17.31
C LYS A 70 -1.76 -4.81 -16.57
N PRO A 71 -0.47 -5.15 -16.33
CA PRO A 71 0.46 -4.23 -15.69
C PRO A 71 0.63 -2.95 -16.51
N VAL A 72 0.73 -1.81 -15.83
CA VAL A 72 0.79 -0.49 -16.45
C VAL A 72 2.23 0.04 -16.45
N LEU A 73 2.69 0.52 -17.61
CA LEU A 73 3.92 1.28 -17.77
C LEU A 73 3.60 2.74 -18.09
N ASN A 74 4.27 3.67 -17.44
CA ASN A 74 4.13 5.10 -17.73
C ASN A 74 5.21 5.56 -18.72
N LEU A 75 4.91 6.58 -19.53
CA LEU A 75 5.86 7.13 -20.53
C LEU A 75 7.17 7.66 -19.94
N ASP A 76 7.16 8.16 -18.70
CA ASP A 76 8.36 8.62 -17.97
C ASP A 76 9.41 7.51 -17.84
N LYS A 77 8.96 6.26 -17.75
CA LYS A 77 9.82 5.08 -17.57
C LYS A 77 9.96 4.26 -18.85
N LEU A 78 9.37 4.67 -19.98
CA LEU A 78 9.41 3.88 -21.21
C LEU A 78 10.86 3.63 -21.69
N TRP A 79 11.70 4.67 -21.61
CA TRP A 79 13.11 4.58 -21.99
C TRP A 79 13.93 3.68 -21.07
N THR A 80 13.44 3.35 -19.86
CA THR A 80 14.13 2.42 -18.95
C THR A 80 14.17 0.99 -19.45
N LEU A 81 13.29 0.63 -20.39
CA LEU A 81 13.27 -0.69 -21.02
C LEU A 81 14.42 -0.90 -22.01
N ILE A 82 15.03 0.20 -22.47
CA ILE A 82 16.20 0.14 -23.33
C ILE A 82 17.46 0.06 -22.44
N PRO A 83 18.38 -0.90 -22.70
CA PRO A 83 19.69 -0.95 -22.05
C PRO A 83 20.42 0.40 -22.14
N GLU A 84 21.16 0.77 -21.10
CA GLU A 84 21.76 2.12 -20.98
C GLU A 84 22.71 2.44 -22.14
N ASP A 85 23.55 1.48 -22.55
CA ASP A 85 24.52 1.63 -23.64
C ASP A 85 23.87 2.06 -24.97
N LYS A 86 22.66 1.54 -25.23
CA LYS A 86 21.92 1.81 -26.46
C LYS A 86 21.01 3.02 -26.35
N ARG A 87 20.58 3.38 -25.14
CA ARG A 87 19.73 4.55 -24.91
C ARG A 87 20.42 5.83 -25.38
N ASP A 88 21.70 6.01 -25.05
CA ASP A 88 22.45 7.21 -25.41
C ASP A 88 22.68 7.32 -26.92
N GLU A 89 22.85 6.20 -27.62
CA GLU A 89 22.96 6.14 -29.08
C GLU A 89 21.66 6.62 -29.76
N TYR A 90 20.52 6.11 -29.29
CA TYR A 90 19.20 6.49 -29.82
C TYR A 90 18.77 7.91 -29.45
N LEU A 91 19.18 8.41 -28.28
CA LEU A 91 18.93 9.80 -27.88
C LEU A 91 19.72 10.81 -28.72
N LYS A 92 20.96 10.46 -29.12
CA LYS A 92 21.81 11.31 -29.96
C LYS A 92 21.39 11.30 -31.43
N ASN A 93 20.95 10.13 -31.96
CA ASN A 93 20.57 9.95 -33.36
C ASN A 93 19.04 9.86 -33.53
N SER A 94 18.34 10.96 -33.25
CA SER A 94 16.89 11.04 -33.44
C SER A 94 16.53 11.16 -34.93
N SER A 95 16.49 10.03 -35.65
CA SER A 95 16.05 9.92 -37.03
C SER A 95 14.84 9.00 -37.16
N SER A 96 13.87 9.37 -38.01
CA SER A 96 12.70 8.55 -38.31
C SER A 96 13.05 7.22 -38.98
N ALA A 97 14.21 7.13 -39.64
CA ALA A 97 14.68 5.90 -40.29
C ALA A 97 15.27 4.86 -39.30
N SER A 98 15.65 5.28 -38.10
CA SER A 98 16.35 4.44 -37.10
C SER A 98 15.71 4.52 -35.71
N ALA A 99 14.38 4.50 -35.63
CA ALA A 99 13.64 4.60 -34.37
C ALA A 99 13.75 3.30 -33.52
N PRO A 100 13.94 3.40 -32.19
CA PRO A 100 13.97 2.23 -31.32
C PRO A 100 12.58 1.59 -31.19
N VAL A 101 12.51 0.28 -31.37
CA VAL A 101 11.30 -0.51 -31.15
C VAL A 101 11.33 -1.07 -29.73
N ILE A 102 10.34 -0.72 -28.91
CA ILE A 102 10.24 -1.14 -27.51
C ILE A 102 9.07 -2.11 -27.36
N ASP A 103 9.36 -3.40 -27.18
CA ASP A 103 8.34 -4.41 -26.87
C ASP A 103 7.98 -4.38 -25.39
N THR A 104 6.91 -3.66 -25.08
CA THR A 104 6.40 -3.55 -23.71
C THR A 104 5.80 -4.86 -23.18
N LEU A 105 5.31 -5.75 -24.06
CA LEU A 105 4.68 -7.00 -23.63
C LEU A 105 5.73 -8.04 -23.26
N ALA A 106 6.82 -8.13 -24.02
CA ALA A 106 7.98 -8.95 -23.64
C ALA A 106 8.58 -8.51 -22.30
N ALA A 107 8.54 -7.21 -22.01
CA ALA A 107 8.91 -6.65 -20.71
C ALA A 107 7.85 -6.85 -19.61
N GLY A 108 6.71 -7.48 -19.91
CA GLY A 108 5.67 -7.82 -18.93
C GLY A 108 4.64 -6.73 -18.67
N TYR A 109 4.46 -5.76 -19.57
CA TYR A 109 3.44 -4.70 -19.45
C TYR A 109 2.30 -4.88 -20.45
N GLY A 110 1.06 -4.72 -19.96
CA GLY A 110 -0.16 -4.88 -20.76
C GLY A 110 -0.82 -3.56 -21.17
N LYS A 111 -0.33 -2.42 -20.68
CA LYS A 111 -0.84 -1.08 -21.07
C LYS A 111 0.21 0.01 -20.84
N VAL A 112 0.31 0.94 -21.78
CA VAL A 112 1.09 2.18 -21.63
C VAL A 112 0.16 3.35 -21.25
N TRP A 113 0.58 4.18 -20.30
CA TRP A 113 -0.15 5.35 -19.81
C TRP A 113 0.71 6.62 -19.85
N VAL A 114 0.04 7.76 -19.99
CA VAL A 114 0.66 9.08 -19.84
C VAL A 114 0.43 9.57 -18.42
N LYS A 115 1.53 9.86 -17.70
CA LYS A 115 1.47 10.55 -16.42
C LYS A 115 1.65 12.05 -16.66
N VAL A 116 0.62 12.85 -16.37
CA VAL A 116 0.73 14.32 -16.42
C VAL A 116 1.36 14.80 -15.12
N SER A 117 2.55 15.40 -15.21
CA SER A 117 3.18 16.11 -14.09
C SER A 117 2.60 17.51 -13.99
N TYR A 118 1.68 17.75 -13.05
CA TYR A 118 1.28 19.09 -12.66
C TYR A 118 2.40 19.72 -11.81
N SER A 119 2.98 20.84 -12.25
CA SER A 119 3.83 21.65 -11.37
C SER A 119 2.92 22.32 -10.34
N SER A 120 2.88 21.78 -9.13
CA SER A 120 2.13 22.40 -8.03
C SER A 120 2.84 23.70 -7.62
N SER A 121 2.47 24.81 -8.27
CA SER A 121 2.80 26.15 -7.78
C SER A 121 1.97 26.37 -6.53
N SER A 122 2.59 26.18 -5.37
CA SER A 122 1.97 26.35 -4.06
C SER A 122 1.56 27.81 -3.87
N HIS A 123 0.30 28.12 -4.18
CA HIS A 123 -0.36 29.34 -3.73
C HIS A 123 -0.60 29.19 -2.22
N ARG A 124 0.39 29.61 -1.42
CA ARG A 124 0.19 29.91 0.01
C ARG A 124 -0.73 31.14 0.05
N GLN A 125 -2.02 30.94 0.31
CA GLN A 125 -2.83 32.03 0.85
C GLN A 125 -2.39 32.26 2.30
N GLY A 126 -2.17 33.54 2.61
CA GLY A 126 -1.69 34.03 3.90
C GLY A 126 -2.75 34.08 4.99
#